data_AF-A0A6B5A0I9-F1
#
_entry.id   AF-A0A6B5A0I9-F1
#
_cell.length_a   1.000
_cell.length_b   1.000
_cell.length_c   1.000
_cell.angle_alpha   90.00
_cell.angle_beta   90.00
_cell.angle_gamma   90.00
#
_symmetry.space_group_name_H-M   'P 1'
#
loop_
_entity.id
_entity.type
_entity.pdbx_description
1 polymer ?
#
loop_
_entity_poly.entity_id
_entity_poly.type
_entity_poly.pdbx_seq_one_letter_code
_entity_poly.pdbx_strand_id
1 'polypeptide(L)'
;MSEIKNKEVEYLKKKISEVSYNPERFKLYFGEDKFLFGVVSAKNYEAPFSKLMQYKTIYDTLRDLDWKIKISFEKGIEHAYSKSVQEDFSIVHINSEEENLAYYYIENALFRTSSLWDMLAQLYCLFYEIKIPKDRIYYNKIFNPKSPNSNKFKDKATNINNYLKQEDDTSIDGEWKGNHQYTNDCRNKMTHRNSPNVTVMSDYDFNFKSHPSFLLKRIIEDYVIGSKYVREVLDKIEKTIEK
;
A
#
# COMPACT_ATOMS: atom_id res chain seq x y z
N MET A 1 26.75 4.19 15.88
CA MET A 1 25.89 3.12 15.32
C MET A 1 24.50 3.10 15.96
N SER A 2 24.37 3.20 17.30
CA SER A 2 23.06 3.30 17.99
C SER A 2 22.26 4.58 17.66
N GLU A 3 22.93 5.74 17.51
CA GLU A 3 22.24 7.00 17.26
C GLU A 3 21.64 7.10 15.84
N ILE A 4 22.36 6.63 14.82
CA ILE A 4 21.86 6.57 13.42
C ILE A 4 20.69 5.58 13.32
N LYS A 5 20.79 4.43 14.00
CA LYS A 5 19.73 3.43 14.11
C LYS A 5 18.45 4.02 14.70
N ASN A 6 18.58 4.81 15.76
CA ASN A 6 17.43 5.47 16.40
C ASN A 6 16.80 6.52 15.47
N LYS A 7 17.61 7.33 14.75
CA LYS A 7 17.09 8.34 13.80
C LYS A 7 16.30 7.71 12.65
N GLU A 8 16.78 6.61 12.08
CA GLU A 8 16.06 5.93 10.99
C GLU A 8 14.75 5.31 11.49
N VAL A 9 14.74 4.65 12.66
CA VAL A 9 13.52 4.09 13.24
C VAL A 9 12.50 5.20 13.55
N GLU A 10 12.94 6.35 14.08
CA GLU A 10 12.08 7.51 14.30
C GLU A 10 11.51 8.07 12.99
N TYR A 11 12.32 8.18 11.94
CA TYR A 11 11.88 8.58 10.60
C TYR A 11 10.78 7.65 10.08
N LEU A 12 10.98 6.33 10.15
CA LEU A 12 10.02 5.34 9.67
C LEU A 12 8.72 5.37 10.47
N LYS A 13 8.80 5.45 11.80
CA LYS A 13 7.61 5.57 12.66
C LYS A 13 6.84 6.86 12.39
N LYS A 14 7.55 7.98 12.17
CA LYS A 14 6.94 9.24 11.78
C LYS A 14 6.20 9.09 10.45
N LYS A 15 6.81 8.49 9.43
CA LYS A 15 6.17 8.21 8.13
C LYS A 15 4.90 7.39 8.28
N ILE A 16 4.94 6.31 9.05
CA ILE A 16 3.75 5.47 9.32
C ILE A 16 2.62 6.30 9.95
N SER A 17 2.95 7.20 10.88
CA SER A 17 1.97 8.06 11.57
C SER A 17 1.32 9.13 10.68
N GLU A 18 1.89 9.44 9.51
CA GLU A 18 1.30 10.37 8.54
C GLU A 18 -0.01 9.83 7.93
N VAL A 19 -0.21 8.52 8.01
CA VAL A 19 -1.40 7.85 7.48
C VAL A 19 -2.40 7.57 8.60
N SER A 20 -3.61 8.10 8.46
CA SER A 20 -4.71 7.84 9.39
C SER A 20 -6.05 7.84 8.66
N TYR A 21 -6.98 7.05 9.18
CA TYR A 21 -8.33 6.91 8.65
C TYR A 21 -9.35 7.19 9.76
N ASN A 22 -10.22 8.18 9.54
CA ASN A 22 -11.30 8.51 10.46
C ASN A 22 -12.37 7.39 10.48
N PRO A 23 -12.61 6.72 11.62
CA PRO A 23 -13.63 5.67 11.72
C PRO A 23 -15.05 6.13 11.41
N GLU A 24 -15.32 7.42 11.46
CA GLU A 24 -16.64 8.01 11.24
C GLU A 24 -16.92 8.36 9.78
N ARG A 25 -15.91 8.31 8.90
CA ARG A 25 -16.07 8.71 7.51
C ARG A 25 -17.07 7.81 6.78
N PHE A 26 -17.99 8.43 6.04
CA PHE A 26 -19.09 7.77 5.31
C PHE A 26 -20.09 6.98 6.15
N LYS A 27 -20.03 7.06 7.49
CA LYS A 27 -21.12 6.53 8.32
C LYS A 27 -22.32 7.46 8.21
N LEU A 28 -23.48 6.86 7.94
CA LEU A 28 -24.75 7.56 7.89
C LEU A 28 -25.53 7.24 9.18
N TYR A 29 -25.62 8.23 10.07
CA TYR A 29 -26.35 8.12 11.32
C TYR A 29 -27.84 8.42 11.14
N PHE A 30 -28.70 7.71 11.87
CA PHE A 30 -30.13 7.98 11.97
C PHE A 30 -30.58 7.87 13.43
N GLY A 31 -31.05 8.97 14.00
CA GLY A 31 -31.21 9.09 15.45
C GLY A 31 -29.86 9.20 16.17
N GLU A 32 -29.84 8.94 17.47
CA GLU A 32 -28.67 9.21 18.33
C GLU A 32 -27.57 8.14 18.21
N ASP A 33 -27.94 6.85 18.23
CA ASP A 33 -26.96 5.75 18.33
C ASP A 33 -27.00 4.73 17.18
N LYS A 34 -27.83 4.96 16.15
CA LYS A 34 -28.00 4.00 15.05
C LYS A 34 -27.35 4.53 13.77
N PHE A 35 -26.73 3.64 13.02
CA PHE A 35 -26.15 3.95 11.72
C PHE A 35 -26.54 2.92 10.67
N LEU A 36 -26.59 3.35 9.42
CA LEU A 36 -26.89 2.48 8.29
C LEU A 36 -25.67 1.61 7.98
N PHE A 37 -25.79 0.31 8.21
CA PHE A 37 -24.68 -0.62 7.98
C PHE A 37 -24.51 -1.02 6.52
N GLY A 38 -25.60 -1.02 5.73
CA GLY A 38 -25.57 -1.46 4.34
C GLY A 38 -26.87 -1.25 3.60
N VAL A 39 -26.78 -1.26 2.27
CA VAL A 39 -27.91 -1.17 1.32
C VAL A 39 -27.69 -2.21 0.23
N VAL A 40 -28.73 -2.95 -0.13
CA VAL A 40 -28.73 -3.91 -1.23
C VAL A 40 -29.75 -3.46 -2.28
N SER A 41 -29.26 -3.19 -3.47
CA SER A 41 -30.05 -2.75 -4.63
C SER A 41 -30.59 -3.95 -5.40
N ALA A 42 -31.82 -3.85 -5.93
CA ALA A 42 -32.36 -4.85 -6.85
C ALA A 42 -31.73 -4.71 -8.25
N LYS A 43 -31.81 -5.77 -9.08
CA LYS A 43 -31.07 -5.87 -10.36
C LYS A 43 -31.26 -4.68 -11.32
N ASN A 44 -32.40 -3.98 -11.24
CA ASN A 44 -32.75 -2.84 -12.10
C ASN A 44 -33.13 -1.58 -11.30
N TYR A 45 -32.76 -1.50 -10.02
CA TYR A 45 -33.09 -0.36 -9.17
C TYR A 45 -31.94 -0.06 -8.22
N GLU A 46 -31.33 1.11 -8.38
CA GLU A 46 -30.34 1.61 -7.43
C GLU A 46 -31.07 2.23 -6.23
N ALA A 47 -30.95 1.59 -5.07
CA ALA A 47 -31.54 2.09 -3.85
C ALA A 47 -30.83 3.38 -3.37
N PRO A 48 -31.55 4.26 -2.64
CA PRO A 48 -30.94 5.44 -2.01
C PRO A 48 -29.69 5.05 -1.22
N PHE A 49 -28.66 5.89 -1.27
CA PHE A 49 -27.37 5.67 -0.62
C PHE A 49 -26.57 4.44 -1.08
N SER A 50 -27.00 3.71 -2.12
CA SER A 50 -26.23 2.57 -2.69
C SER A 50 -24.78 2.96 -2.99
N LYS A 51 -24.56 4.08 -3.70
CA LYS A 51 -23.22 4.56 -4.02
C LYS A 51 -22.41 4.95 -2.77
N LEU A 52 -23.04 5.60 -1.78
CA LEU A 52 -22.41 5.91 -0.48
C LEU A 52 -21.97 4.62 0.24
N MET A 53 -22.82 3.59 0.27
CA MET A 53 -22.48 2.30 0.89
C MET A 53 -21.35 1.57 0.16
N GLN A 54 -21.24 1.73 -1.17
CA GLN A 54 -20.11 1.20 -1.93
C GLN A 54 -18.80 1.90 -1.53
N TYR A 55 -18.79 3.23 -1.39
CA TYR A 55 -17.62 3.95 -0.87
C TYR A 55 -17.28 3.53 0.55
N LYS A 56 -18.28 3.44 1.43
CA LYS A 56 -18.10 2.98 2.81
C LYS A 56 -17.47 1.59 2.86
N THR A 57 -17.91 0.67 2.01
CA THR A 57 -17.38 -0.70 1.94
C THR A 57 -15.89 -0.71 1.58
N ILE A 58 -15.49 0.05 0.55
CA ILE A 58 -14.07 0.17 0.16
C ILE A 58 -13.28 0.87 1.28
N TYR A 59 -13.86 1.88 1.92
CA TYR A 59 -13.25 2.62 3.01
C TYR A 59 -13.01 1.76 4.26
N ASP A 60 -13.98 0.95 4.67
CA ASP A 60 -13.82 0.01 5.78
C ASP A 60 -12.75 -1.05 5.47
N THR A 61 -12.66 -1.49 4.21
CA THR A 61 -11.58 -2.37 3.75
C THR A 61 -10.22 -1.69 3.82
N LEU A 62 -10.12 -0.43 3.42
CA LEU A 62 -8.90 0.37 3.54
C LEU A 62 -8.45 0.52 5.00
N ARG A 63 -9.38 0.69 5.93
CA ARG A 63 -9.09 0.75 7.37
C ARG A 63 -8.58 -0.57 7.92
N ASP A 64 -9.20 -1.68 7.55
CA ASP A 64 -8.73 -3.01 7.91
C ASP A 64 -7.32 -3.29 7.35
N LEU A 65 -7.06 -2.89 6.10
CA LEU A 65 -5.74 -2.97 5.48
C LEU A 65 -4.71 -2.09 6.20
N ASP A 66 -5.02 -0.81 6.47
CA ASP A 66 -4.15 0.13 7.20
C ASP A 66 -3.70 -0.45 8.54
N TRP A 67 -4.63 -0.97 9.34
CA TRP A 67 -4.32 -1.59 10.63
C TRP A 67 -3.35 -2.77 10.49
N LYS A 68 -3.60 -3.68 9.53
CA LYS A 68 -2.73 -4.85 9.29
C LYS A 68 -1.36 -4.47 8.75
N ILE A 69 -1.30 -3.46 7.87
CA ILE A 69 -0.05 -2.93 7.33
C ILE A 69 0.78 -2.33 8.45
N LYS A 70 0.17 -1.51 9.33
CA LYS A 70 0.86 -0.88 10.46
C LYS A 70 1.42 -1.89 11.45
N ILE A 71 0.66 -2.92 11.83
CA ILE A 71 1.18 -4.00 12.68
C ILE A 71 2.39 -4.66 12.02
N SER A 72 2.30 -4.93 10.71
CA SER A 72 3.39 -5.56 9.96
C SER A 72 4.63 -4.64 9.93
N PHE A 73 4.45 -3.33 9.80
CA PHE A 73 5.57 -2.39 9.89
C PHE A 73 6.15 -2.28 11.28
N GLU A 74 5.32 -2.18 12.32
CA GLU A 74 5.80 -2.10 13.71
C GLU A 74 6.64 -3.32 14.08
N LYS A 75 6.14 -4.52 13.76
CA LYS A 75 6.88 -5.77 13.99
C LYS A 75 8.08 -5.93 13.06
N GLY A 76 7.94 -5.55 11.79
CA GLY A 76 9.06 -5.51 10.85
C GLY A 76 10.19 -4.61 11.36
N ILE A 77 9.89 -3.42 11.88
CA ILE A 77 10.88 -2.49 12.45
C ILE A 77 11.51 -3.10 13.70
N GLU A 78 10.71 -3.63 14.62
CA GLU A 78 11.19 -4.27 15.86
C GLU A 78 12.25 -5.33 15.57
N HIS A 79 11.98 -6.21 14.61
CA HIS A 79 12.88 -7.31 14.26
C HIS A 79 14.04 -6.90 13.35
N ALA A 80 13.79 -6.09 12.30
CA ALA A 80 14.82 -5.64 11.37
C ALA A 80 15.89 -4.77 12.04
N TYR A 81 15.51 -4.04 13.09
CA TYR A 81 16.40 -3.22 13.91
C TYR A 81 16.68 -3.88 15.27
N SER A 82 16.58 -5.21 15.38
CA SER A 82 17.12 -5.94 16.53
C SER A 82 18.65 -5.85 16.57
N LYS A 83 19.28 -6.33 17.65
CA LYS A 83 20.75 -6.37 17.72
C LYS A 83 21.30 -7.44 16.77
N SER A 84 20.74 -8.64 16.80
CA SER A 84 21.15 -9.79 15.99
C SER A 84 21.11 -9.46 14.49
N VAL A 85 20.03 -8.86 13.99
CA VAL A 85 19.93 -8.52 12.57
C VAL A 85 20.94 -7.44 12.18
N GLN A 86 21.17 -6.43 13.01
CA GLN A 86 22.04 -5.31 12.65
C GLN A 86 23.53 -5.65 12.70
N GLU A 87 23.94 -6.53 13.62
CA GLU A 87 25.34 -6.90 13.82
C GLU A 87 25.74 -8.13 13.02
N ASP A 88 24.81 -9.08 12.83
CA ASP A 88 25.13 -10.40 12.28
C ASP A 88 24.54 -10.64 10.88
N PHE A 89 23.99 -9.64 10.19
CA PHE A 89 23.43 -9.83 8.85
C PHE A 89 24.47 -10.37 7.86
N SER A 90 24.11 -11.46 7.16
CA SER A 90 24.87 -11.98 6.03
C SER A 90 24.05 -11.83 4.75
N ILE A 91 24.69 -11.54 3.63
CA ILE A 91 24.00 -11.55 2.33
C ILE A 91 23.67 -12.98 1.88
N VAL A 92 24.34 -13.99 2.41
CA VAL A 92 24.21 -15.38 1.91
C VAL A 92 23.30 -16.23 2.80
N HIS A 93 23.36 -16.04 4.12
CA HIS A 93 22.65 -16.88 5.08
C HIS A 93 21.73 -16.05 5.97
N ILE A 94 20.64 -16.67 6.43
CA ILE A 94 19.82 -16.12 7.51
C ILE A 94 20.49 -16.53 8.82
N ASN A 95 20.83 -15.54 9.63
CA ASN A 95 21.70 -15.75 10.80
C ASN A 95 20.94 -15.68 12.14
N SER A 96 19.65 -15.31 12.13
CA SER A 96 18.86 -15.19 13.35
C SER A 96 17.36 -15.45 13.13
N GLU A 97 16.65 -15.76 14.21
CA GLU A 97 15.18 -15.85 14.18
C GLU A 97 14.56 -14.47 13.95
N GLU A 98 15.14 -13.40 14.49
CA GLU A 98 14.68 -12.03 14.25
C GLU A 98 14.76 -11.67 12.77
N GLU A 99 15.76 -12.15 12.04
CA GLU A 99 15.84 -11.94 10.59
C GLU A 99 14.68 -12.60 9.85
N ASN A 100 14.33 -13.85 10.20
CA ASN A 100 13.17 -14.55 9.64
C ASN A 100 11.87 -13.80 9.95
N LEU A 101 11.69 -13.37 11.21
CA LEU A 101 10.51 -12.61 11.62
C LEU A 101 10.44 -11.26 10.90
N ALA A 102 11.56 -10.57 10.73
CA ALA A 102 11.61 -9.32 9.98
C ALA A 102 11.10 -9.52 8.55
N TYR A 103 11.63 -10.51 7.82
CA TYR A 103 11.17 -10.80 6.46
C TYR A 103 9.70 -11.23 6.43
N TYR A 104 9.25 -12.07 7.38
CA TYR A 104 7.85 -12.47 7.47
C TYR A 104 6.89 -11.27 7.55
N TYR A 105 7.17 -10.31 8.43
CA TYR A 105 6.33 -9.12 8.57
C TYR A 105 6.48 -8.17 7.38
N ILE A 106 7.68 -8.02 6.81
CA ILE A 106 7.93 -7.21 5.62
C ILE A 106 7.16 -7.74 4.41
N GLU A 107 7.17 -9.05 4.16
CA GLU A 107 6.40 -9.67 3.07
C GLU A 107 4.91 -9.46 3.27
N ASN A 108 4.42 -9.63 4.51
CA ASN A 108 3.03 -9.35 4.87
C ASN A 108 2.63 -7.90 4.58
N ALA A 109 3.50 -6.94 4.88
CA ALA A 109 3.28 -5.53 4.56
C ALA A 109 3.27 -5.30 3.04
N LEU A 110 4.24 -5.87 2.31
CA LEU A 110 4.39 -5.73 0.87
C LEU A 110 3.14 -6.16 0.10
N PHE A 111 2.60 -7.34 0.40
CA PHE A 111 1.36 -7.82 -0.25
C PHE A 111 0.16 -6.93 0.06
N ARG A 112 0.02 -6.45 1.30
CA ARG A 112 -1.09 -5.58 1.70
C ARG A 112 -0.98 -4.17 1.11
N THR A 113 0.24 -3.63 0.97
CA THR A 113 0.48 -2.37 0.26
C THR A 113 0.12 -2.49 -1.23
N SER A 114 0.38 -3.64 -1.88
CA SER A 114 -0.14 -3.88 -3.23
C SER A 114 -1.67 -3.88 -3.27
N SER A 115 -2.34 -4.48 -2.28
CA SER A 115 -3.81 -4.45 -2.20
C SER A 115 -4.35 -3.04 -1.97
N LEU A 116 -3.65 -2.20 -1.20
CA LEU A 116 -3.98 -0.78 -1.02
C LEU A 116 -4.02 -0.03 -2.37
N TRP A 117 -3.03 -0.28 -3.24
CA TRP A 117 -3.01 0.30 -4.59
C TRP A 117 -4.20 -0.16 -5.44
N ASP A 118 -4.61 -1.43 -5.34
CA ASP A 118 -5.82 -1.90 -6.03
C ASP A 118 -7.11 -1.30 -5.42
N MET A 119 -7.17 -1.06 -4.10
CA MET A 119 -8.29 -0.34 -3.48
C MET A 119 -8.39 1.10 -3.99
N LEU A 120 -7.25 1.79 -4.16
CA LEU A 120 -7.20 3.10 -4.78
C LEU A 120 -7.81 3.05 -6.19
N ALA A 121 -7.44 2.04 -6.99
CA ALA A 121 -7.99 1.85 -8.33
C ALA A 121 -9.50 1.61 -8.32
N GLN A 122 -10.01 0.83 -7.34
CA GLN A 122 -11.44 0.61 -7.15
C GLN A 122 -12.19 1.89 -6.80
N LEU A 123 -11.64 2.76 -5.93
CA LEU A 123 -12.21 4.07 -5.64
C LEU A 123 -12.33 4.94 -6.90
N TYR A 124 -11.31 4.98 -7.74
CA TYR A 124 -11.36 5.72 -9.00
C TYR A 124 -12.40 5.15 -9.97
N CYS A 125 -12.47 3.82 -10.10
CA CYS A 125 -13.48 3.18 -10.94
C CYS A 125 -14.90 3.52 -10.47
N LEU A 126 -15.13 3.50 -9.15
CA LEU A 126 -16.43 3.82 -8.57
C LEU A 126 -16.77 5.31 -8.72
N PHE A 127 -15.82 6.20 -8.40
CA PHE A 127 -16.02 7.65 -8.44
C PHE A 127 -16.27 8.17 -9.86
N TYR A 128 -15.50 7.69 -10.83
CA TYR A 128 -15.61 8.09 -12.23
C TYR A 128 -16.52 7.18 -13.07
N GLU A 129 -17.21 6.22 -12.45
CA GLU A 129 -18.14 5.29 -13.10
C GLU A 129 -17.51 4.54 -14.30
N ILE A 130 -16.30 4.03 -14.09
CA ILE A 130 -15.56 3.25 -15.08
C ILE A 130 -16.11 1.82 -15.07
N LYS A 131 -16.67 1.37 -16.19
CA LYS A 131 -17.33 0.06 -16.30
C LYS A 131 -16.32 -1.06 -16.54
N ILE A 132 -15.67 -1.52 -15.47
CA ILE A 132 -14.76 -2.67 -15.48
C ILE A 132 -15.25 -3.68 -14.43
N PRO A 133 -15.27 -5.00 -14.74
CA PRO A 133 -15.56 -6.02 -13.74
C PRO A 133 -14.63 -5.91 -12.53
N LYS A 134 -15.17 -6.00 -11.31
CA LYS A 134 -14.43 -5.74 -10.06
C LYS A 134 -13.19 -6.64 -9.91
N ASP A 135 -13.28 -7.88 -10.37
CA ASP A 135 -12.21 -8.90 -10.40
C ASP A 135 -11.08 -8.59 -11.40
N ARG A 136 -11.25 -7.55 -12.24
CA ARG A 136 -10.29 -7.16 -13.29
C ARG A 136 -9.74 -5.75 -13.11
N ILE A 137 -9.99 -5.13 -11.96
CA ILE A 137 -9.47 -3.81 -11.62
C ILE A 137 -8.04 -3.99 -11.09
N TYR A 138 -7.07 -3.54 -11.88
CA TYR A 138 -5.65 -3.51 -11.51
C TYR A 138 -5.14 -2.08 -11.58
N TYR A 139 -4.50 -1.59 -10.52
CA TYR A 139 -4.08 -0.19 -10.43
C TYR A 139 -3.20 0.25 -11.61
N ASN A 140 -2.29 -0.59 -12.07
CA ASN A 140 -1.39 -0.31 -13.19
C ASN A 140 -2.15 -0.09 -14.52
N LYS A 141 -3.32 -0.70 -14.71
CA LYS A 141 -4.18 -0.51 -15.89
C LYS A 141 -5.07 0.72 -15.77
N ILE A 142 -5.55 1.02 -14.56
CA ILE A 142 -6.42 2.17 -14.28
C ILE A 142 -5.64 3.48 -14.39
N PHE A 143 -4.42 3.51 -13.84
CA PHE A 143 -3.59 4.72 -13.82
C PHE A 143 -2.72 4.88 -15.06
N ASN A 144 -2.76 3.97 -16.03
CA ASN A 144 -2.05 4.17 -17.30
C ASN A 144 -2.70 5.32 -18.10
N PRO A 145 -2.01 6.44 -18.35
CA PRO A 145 -2.58 7.62 -19.03
C PRO A 145 -2.87 7.39 -20.52
N LYS A 146 -2.37 6.28 -21.10
CA LYS A 146 -2.70 5.83 -22.46
C LYS A 146 -4.00 5.00 -22.50
N SER A 147 -4.51 4.60 -21.34
CA SER A 147 -5.74 3.81 -21.22
C SER A 147 -6.97 4.71 -21.35
N PRO A 148 -7.99 4.34 -22.16
CA PRO A 148 -9.26 5.07 -22.23
C PRO A 148 -9.94 5.22 -20.87
N ASN A 149 -9.70 4.28 -19.95
CA ASN A 149 -10.25 4.29 -18.61
C ASN A 149 -9.78 5.50 -17.77
N SER A 150 -8.62 6.07 -18.11
CA SER A 150 -8.05 7.20 -17.38
C SER A 150 -8.55 8.58 -17.85
N ASN A 151 -9.31 8.65 -18.95
CA ASN A 151 -9.65 9.92 -19.61
C ASN A 151 -10.34 10.93 -18.68
N LYS A 152 -11.21 10.48 -17.76
CA LYS A 152 -11.94 11.34 -16.81
C LYS A 152 -11.05 11.96 -15.72
N PHE A 153 -9.82 11.47 -15.55
CA PHE A 153 -8.87 11.90 -14.52
C PHE A 153 -7.42 11.86 -15.03
N LYS A 154 -7.23 12.19 -16.32
CA LYS A 154 -5.98 11.96 -17.05
C LYS A 154 -4.75 12.56 -16.38
N ASP A 155 -4.85 13.79 -15.86
CA ASP A 155 -3.74 14.45 -15.16
C ASP A 155 -3.36 13.70 -13.89
N LYS A 156 -4.35 13.25 -13.13
CA LYS A 156 -4.13 12.48 -11.91
C LYS A 156 -3.60 11.08 -12.21
N ALA A 157 -4.10 10.41 -13.25
CA ALA A 157 -3.57 9.14 -13.73
C ALA A 157 -2.11 9.29 -14.17
N THR A 158 -1.78 10.36 -14.90
CA THR A 158 -0.39 10.67 -15.32
C THR A 158 0.51 10.83 -14.11
N ASN A 159 0.10 11.64 -13.12
CA ASN A 159 0.87 11.84 -11.89
C ASN A 159 1.12 10.54 -11.12
N ILE A 160 0.08 9.72 -10.95
CA ILE A 160 0.22 8.41 -10.29
C ILE A 160 1.14 7.51 -11.11
N ASN A 161 0.92 7.36 -12.42
CA ASN A 161 1.76 6.52 -13.27
C ASN A 161 3.23 6.98 -13.31
N ASN A 162 3.50 8.28 -13.22
CA ASN A 162 4.87 8.79 -13.11
C ASN A 162 5.54 8.33 -11.82
N TYR A 163 4.79 8.24 -10.71
CA TYR A 163 5.29 7.64 -9.47
C TYR A 163 5.50 6.13 -9.60
N LEU A 164 4.53 5.41 -10.18
CA LEU A 164 4.62 3.95 -10.37
C LEU A 164 5.82 3.52 -11.24
N LYS A 165 6.29 4.43 -12.11
CA LYS A 165 7.43 4.23 -13.04
C LYS A 165 8.61 5.13 -12.70
N GLN A 166 8.66 5.64 -11.48
CA GLN A 166 9.73 6.52 -11.06
C GLN A 166 11.04 5.73 -11.07
N GLU A 167 12.07 6.30 -11.70
CA GLU A 167 13.41 5.71 -11.70
C GLU A 167 13.97 5.60 -10.28
N ASP A 168 14.76 4.55 -10.06
CA ASP A 168 15.34 4.25 -8.76
C ASP A 168 16.47 5.22 -8.39
N ASP A 169 16.39 5.81 -7.20
CA ASP A 169 17.43 6.69 -6.66
C ASP A 169 17.35 6.70 -5.12
N THR A 170 18.29 5.97 -4.50
CA THR A 170 18.48 5.92 -3.04
C THR A 170 19.66 6.74 -2.55
N SER A 171 20.29 7.51 -3.45
CA SER A 171 21.45 8.35 -3.12
C SER A 171 21.06 9.67 -2.44
N ILE A 172 19.77 9.98 -2.45
CA ILE A 172 19.19 11.19 -1.88
C ILE A 172 18.94 11.06 -0.38
N ASP A 173 19.04 12.19 0.31
CA ASP A 173 18.64 12.31 1.71
C ASP A 173 17.11 12.41 1.82
N GLY A 174 16.54 11.75 2.82
CA GLY A 174 15.08 11.66 3.04
C GLY A 174 14.40 10.50 2.32
N GLU A 175 13.30 10.79 1.62
CA GLU A 175 12.45 9.81 0.94
C GLU A 175 13.06 9.37 -0.38
N TRP A 176 13.23 8.06 -0.57
CA TRP A 176 13.84 7.48 -1.77
C TRP A 176 12.90 7.53 -2.98
N LYS A 177 13.47 7.44 -4.18
CA LYS A 177 12.71 7.36 -5.44
C LYS A 177 12.67 5.94 -5.98
N GLY A 178 11.65 5.66 -6.78
CA GLY A 178 11.47 4.34 -7.41
C GLY A 178 11.00 3.25 -6.45
N ASN A 179 10.50 3.66 -5.28
CA ASN A 179 10.02 2.74 -4.25
C ASN A 179 8.95 1.79 -4.76
N HIS A 180 7.95 2.30 -5.48
CA HIS A 180 6.88 1.47 -6.03
C HIS A 180 7.39 0.43 -7.03
N GLN A 181 8.31 0.83 -7.92
CA GLN A 181 8.86 -0.09 -8.91
C GLN A 181 9.64 -1.20 -8.21
N TYR A 182 10.51 -0.83 -7.25
CA TYR A 182 11.25 -1.78 -6.44
C TYR A 182 10.33 -2.75 -5.68
N THR A 183 9.32 -2.25 -4.96
CA THR A 183 8.39 -3.08 -4.18
C THR A 183 7.58 -4.01 -5.08
N ASN A 184 7.07 -3.50 -6.21
CA ASN A 184 6.36 -4.29 -7.20
C ASN A 184 7.23 -5.40 -7.81
N ASP A 185 8.50 -5.11 -8.11
CA ASP A 185 9.44 -6.11 -8.62
C ASP A 185 9.75 -7.19 -7.58
N CYS A 186 9.96 -6.82 -6.31
CA CYS A 186 10.08 -7.78 -5.21
C CYS A 186 8.85 -8.68 -5.11
N ARG A 187 7.64 -8.10 -5.15
CA ARG A 187 6.38 -8.86 -5.06
C ARG A 187 6.20 -9.81 -6.24
N ASN A 188 6.47 -9.33 -7.45
CA ASN A 188 6.34 -10.13 -8.68
C ASN A 188 7.35 -11.27 -8.68
N LYS A 189 8.58 -11.04 -8.21
CA LYS A 189 9.58 -12.08 -8.05
C LYS A 189 9.10 -13.17 -7.08
N MET A 190 8.58 -12.81 -5.90
CA MET A 190 8.00 -13.78 -4.95
C MET A 190 6.87 -14.61 -5.54
N THR A 191 6.03 -14.00 -6.36
CA THR A 191 4.83 -14.66 -6.91
C THR A 191 5.16 -15.59 -8.09
N HIS A 192 6.20 -15.26 -8.87
CA HIS A 192 6.46 -15.91 -10.16
C HIS A 192 7.79 -16.67 -10.24
N ARG A 193 8.69 -16.49 -9.28
CA ARG A 193 10.01 -17.14 -9.25
C ARG A 193 10.32 -17.68 -7.86
N ASN A 194 11.02 -16.89 -7.05
CA ASN A 194 11.60 -17.24 -5.76
C ASN A 194 11.49 -16.03 -4.82
N SER A 195 11.63 -16.24 -3.50
CA SER A 195 11.64 -15.12 -2.58
C SER A 195 12.90 -14.25 -2.78
N PRO A 196 12.77 -12.92 -2.91
CA PRO A 196 13.90 -11.99 -2.96
C PRO A 196 14.67 -11.97 -1.63
N ASN A 197 14.08 -12.52 -0.57
CA ASN A 197 14.68 -12.64 0.77
C ASN A 197 15.53 -13.91 0.92
N VAL A 198 15.60 -14.76 -0.11
CA VAL A 198 16.44 -15.96 -0.15
C VAL A 198 17.54 -15.76 -1.18
N THR A 199 18.79 -15.92 -0.75
CA THR A 199 19.93 -15.90 -1.68
C THR A 199 19.99 -17.20 -2.46
N VAL A 200 20.00 -17.10 -3.79
CA VAL A 200 20.10 -18.24 -4.70
C VAL A 200 21.11 -17.96 -5.80
N MET A 201 21.86 -18.99 -6.16
CA MET A 201 22.75 -18.99 -7.32
C MET A 201 22.56 -20.33 -8.03
N SER A 202 21.71 -20.34 -9.05
CA SER A 202 21.35 -21.54 -9.81
C SER A 202 20.95 -21.18 -11.24
N ASP A 203 20.83 -22.18 -12.11
CA ASP A 203 20.32 -21.99 -13.49
C ASP A 203 18.87 -21.48 -13.51
N TYR A 204 18.15 -21.55 -12.39
CA TYR A 204 16.80 -21.02 -12.26
C TYR A 204 16.78 -19.50 -12.02
N ASP A 205 17.65 -19.00 -11.13
CA ASP A 205 17.75 -17.57 -10.81
C ASP A 205 19.08 -17.25 -10.08
N PHE A 206 19.49 -15.98 -10.18
CA PHE A 206 20.59 -15.39 -9.42
C PHE A 206 20.04 -14.23 -8.56
N ASN A 207 20.08 -14.38 -7.23
CA ASN A 207 19.53 -13.43 -6.27
C ASN A 207 20.41 -13.33 -5.01
N PHE A 208 20.63 -12.12 -4.54
CA PHE A 208 21.17 -11.87 -3.20
C PHE A 208 20.12 -11.15 -2.36
N LYS A 209 19.88 -11.61 -1.13
CA LYS A 209 18.95 -10.94 -0.22
C LYS A 209 19.51 -9.60 0.24
N SER A 210 18.61 -8.63 0.35
CA SER A 210 18.92 -7.31 0.90
C SER A 210 18.65 -7.28 2.40
N HIS A 211 19.34 -6.41 3.14
CA HIS A 211 19.09 -6.21 4.56
C HIS A 211 17.60 -5.84 4.80
N PRO A 212 16.89 -6.44 5.77
CA PRO A 212 15.46 -6.22 5.99
C PRO A 212 15.06 -4.74 6.10
N SER A 213 15.89 -3.90 6.75
CA SER A 213 15.64 -2.46 6.87
C SER A 213 15.50 -1.73 5.52
N PHE A 214 16.23 -2.17 4.48
CA PHE A 214 16.18 -1.57 3.17
C PHE A 214 14.80 -1.78 2.52
N LEU A 215 14.31 -3.02 2.54
CA LEU A 215 12.96 -3.37 2.06
C LEU A 215 11.89 -2.63 2.85
N LEU A 216 12.06 -2.57 4.18
CA LEU A 216 11.09 -1.95 5.06
C LEU A 216 10.92 -0.45 4.77
N LYS A 217 12.03 0.29 4.58
CA LYS A 217 11.98 1.71 4.20
C LYS A 217 11.22 1.92 2.90
N ARG A 218 11.58 1.15 1.86
CA ARG A 218 10.94 1.20 0.52
C ARG A 218 9.43 1.02 0.60
N ILE A 219 8.97 0.00 1.34
CA ILE A 219 7.55 -0.33 1.43
C ILE A 219 6.79 0.70 2.26
N ILE A 220 7.37 1.23 3.35
CA ILE A 220 6.74 2.28 4.15
C ILE A 220 6.56 3.56 3.32
N GLU A 221 7.57 3.96 2.56
CA GLU A 221 7.48 5.15 1.72
C GLU A 221 6.46 4.98 0.58
N ASP A 222 6.42 3.82 -0.08
CA ASP A 222 5.38 3.48 -1.07
C ASP A 222 3.97 3.48 -0.47
N TYR A 223 3.83 2.91 0.73
CA TYR A 223 2.58 2.92 1.49
C TYR A 223 2.08 4.33 1.79
N VAL A 224 2.96 5.23 2.23
CA VAL A 224 2.60 6.63 2.53
C VAL A 224 2.11 7.35 1.27
N ILE A 225 2.79 7.18 0.14
CA ILE A 225 2.38 7.79 -1.13
C ILE A 225 1.06 7.22 -1.64
N GLY A 226 0.89 5.89 -1.63
CA GLY A 226 -0.37 5.25 -1.98
C GLY A 226 -1.53 5.76 -1.12
N SER A 227 -1.31 5.86 0.20
CA SER A 227 -2.29 6.38 1.16
C SER A 227 -2.61 7.86 0.94
N LYS A 228 -1.65 8.68 0.52
CA LYS A 228 -1.88 10.07 0.15
C LYS A 228 -2.84 10.16 -1.04
N TYR A 229 -2.66 9.35 -2.08
CA TYR A 229 -3.57 9.33 -3.22
C TYR A 229 -4.97 8.81 -2.84
N VAL A 230 -5.06 7.85 -1.92
CA VAL A 230 -6.33 7.39 -1.35
C VAL A 230 -7.05 8.53 -0.65
N ARG A 231 -6.38 9.25 0.25
CA ARG A 231 -6.95 10.42 0.94
C ARG A 231 -7.46 11.46 -0.06
N GLU A 232 -6.67 11.80 -1.07
CA GLU A 232 -7.04 12.80 -2.08
C GLU A 232 -8.33 12.44 -2.84
N VAL A 233 -8.55 11.17 -3.19
CA VAL A 233 -9.79 10.77 -3.87
C VAL A 233 -10.98 10.68 -2.91
N LEU A 234 -10.76 10.24 -1.67
CA LEU A 234 -11.80 10.21 -0.64
C LEU A 234 -12.31 11.62 -0.32
N ASP A 235 -11.40 12.62 -0.23
CA ASP A 235 -11.76 14.01 0.01
C ASP A 235 -12.59 14.60 -1.14
N LYS A 236 -12.34 14.15 -2.37
CA LYS A 236 -13.18 14.51 -3.53
C LYS A 236 -14.56 13.85 -3.49
N ILE A 237 -14.61 12.57 -3.09
CA ILE A 237 -15.86 11.82 -2.93
C ILE A 237 -16.76 12.53 -1.92
N GLU A 238 -16.23 12.86 -0.74
CA GLU A 238 -16.97 13.53 0.33
C GLU A 238 -17.54 14.88 -0.11
N LYS A 239 -16.70 15.74 -0.71
CA LYS A 239 -17.13 17.02 -1.30
C LYS A 239 -18.18 16.90 -2.41
N THR A 240 -18.30 15.72 -3.03
CA THR A 240 -19.31 15.47 -4.06
C THR A 240 -20.62 14.97 -3.45
N ILE A 241 -20.56 14.26 -2.32
CA ILE A 241 -21.73 13.74 -1.60
C ILE A 241 -22.41 14.85 -0.77
N GLU A 242 -21.65 15.83 -0.28
CA GLU A 242 -22.16 16.99 0.45
C GLU A 242 -22.93 18.01 -0.42
N LYS A 243 -22.88 17.86 -1.75
CA LYS A 243 -23.59 18.72 -2.72
C LYS A 243 -24.93 18.12 -3.11
#